data_AF-A0A8C8YZZ2-F1
#
_entry.id   AF-A0A8C8YZZ2-F1
#
_cell.length_a   1.000
_cell.length_b   1.000
_cell.length_c   1.000
_cell.angle_alpha   90.00
_cell.angle_beta   90.00
_cell.angle_gamma   90.00
#
_symmetry.space_group_name_H-M   'P 1'
#
loop_
_entity.id
_entity.type
_entity.pdbx_description
1 polymer ?
#
loop_
_entity_poly.entity_id
_entity_poly.type
_entity_poly.pdbx_seq_one_letter_code
_entity_poly.pdbx_strand_id
1 'polypeptide(L)'
;MLSLHFLILVITNSRQYMQTAMAEHFKEASRCLTCLSYLNEPMHLICGYVCCLQCLNSLQKEPHGEGFLCPLCPVVSQKSDIRANPQLGELVSKVKELEPQLRVILQMNRRMKKFQVDVTLDVDTANNHLIISDDLRNVRRGRFKQNREEHAERFSHALCVLGSPRFTSGRHYWEVDVGTNKEWDVGVCRESVNRQGKILLSSELGFWTVGLINNQLYTASTTPFTGLWVSPRLRQMGIFLDMDMGTVSFYNISDGSHVFTFTKISTMEPLRPFFSPVDDMNDQSFLSICPVMNPGIVSPPNYPGQGE
;
A
#
# COMPACT_ATOMS: atom_id res chain seq x y z
N MET A 1 -2.30 -16.93 32.98
CA MET A 1 -3.12 -17.86 32.17
C MET A 1 -3.68 -17.09 30.99
N LEU A 2 -3.22 -17.36 29.77
CA LEU A 2 -3.91 -16.89 28.56
C LEU A 2 -5.22 -17.68 28.46
N SER A 3 -6.36 -16.99 28.35
CA SER A 3 -7.65 -17.69 28.27
C SER A 3 -7.74 -18.48 26.97
N LEU A 4 -8.42 -19.64 26.99
CA LEU A 4 -8.65 -20.47 25.80
C LEU A 4 -9.25 -19.66 24.63
N HIS A 5 -10.08 -18.66 24.95
CA HIS A 5 -10.65 -17.73 23.97
C HIS A 5 -9.59 -16.84 23.30
N PHE A 6 -8.58 -16.38 24.05
CA PHE A 6 -7.46 -15.62 23.48
C PHE A 6 -6.63 -16.48 22.53
N LEU A 7 -6.33 -17.72 22.91
CA LEU A 7 -5.56 -18.64 22.07
C LEU A 7 -6.33 -19.00 20.78
N ILE A 8 -7.64 -19.27 20.88
CA ILE A 8 -8.49 -19.52 19.70
C ILE A 8 -8.49 -18.30 18.79
N LEU A 9 -8.63 -17.09 19.34
CA LEU A 9 -8.67 -15.86 18.54
C LEU A 9 -7.35 -15.61 17.80
N VAL A 10 -6.22 -15.83 18.47
CA VAL A 10 -4.88 -15.79 17.84
C VAL A 10 -4.80 -16.81 16.72
N ILE A 11 -5.13 -18.09 16.96
CA ILE A 11 -5.07 -19.15 15.93
C ILE A 11 -5.98 -18.84 14.73
N THR A 12 -7.21 -18.38 14.98
CA THR A 12 -8.14 -18.03 13.89
C THR A 12 -7.65 -16.86 13.06
N ASN A 13 -7.07 -15.84 13.69
CA ASN A 13 -6.50 -14.71 12.98
C ASN A 13 -5.26 -15.14 12.18
N SER A 14 -4.33 -15.90 12.78
CA SER A 14 -3.18 -16.46 12.07
C SER A 14 -3.60 -17.25 10.83
N ARG A 15 -4.65 -18.08 10.94
CA ARG A 15 -5.19 -18.83 9.81
C ARG A 15 -5.76 -17.91 8.74
N GLN A 16 -6.52 -16.88 9.11
CA GLN A 16 -7.07 -15.89 8.17
C GLN A 16 -5.94 -15.13 7.45
N TYR A 17 -4.89 -14.71 8.16
CA TYR A 17 -3.74 -14.04 7.57
C TYR A 17 -3.00 -14.95 6.59
N MET A 18 -2.77 -16.21 6.95
CA MET A 18 -2.16 -17.18 6.04
C MET A 18 -3.02 -17.40 4.79
N GLN A 19 -4.35 -17.48 4.94
CA GLN A 19 -5.27 -17.58 3.81
C GLN A 19 -5.21 -16.35 2.90
N THR A 20 -5.16 -15.15 3.50
CA THR A 20 -5.06 -13.88 2.76
C THR A 20 -3.73 -13.81 2.01
N ALA A 21 -2.61 -14.08 2.68
CA ALA A 21 -1.28 -14.10 2.06
C ALA A 21 -1.14 -15.15 0.95
N MET A 22 -1.71 -16.35 1.13
CA MET A 22 -1.74 -17.36 0.06
C MET A 22 -2.62 -16.90 -1.12
N ALA A 23 -3.80 -16.36 -0.85
CA ALA A 23 -4.70 -15.84 -1.87
C ALA A 23 -4.06 -14.70 -2.68
N GLU A 24 -3.31 -13.82 -2.01
CA GLU A 24 -2.50 -12.77 -2.63
C GLU A 24 -1.44 -13.38 -3.56
N HIS A 25 -0.66 -14.33 -3.05
CA HIS A 25 0.41 -14.96 -3.84
C HIS A 25 -0.14 -15.66 -5.08
N PHE A 26 -1.26 -16.38 -4.96
CA PHE A 26 -1.91 -17.00 -6.13
C PHE A 26 -2.42 -15.96 -7.12
N LYS A 27 -3.00 -14.86 -6.66
CA LYS A 27 -3.44 -13.78 -7.56
C LYS A 27 -2.27 -13.12 -8.28
N GLU A 28 -1.16 -12.85 -7.60
CA GLU A 28 -0.03 -12.17 -8.23
C GLU A 28 0.70 -13.11 -9.20
N ALA A 29 0.99 -14.35 -8.78
CA ALA A 29 1.69 -15.33 -9.61
C ALA A 29 0.91 -15.77 -10.85
N SER A 30 -0.41 -15.53 -10.89
CA SER A 30 -1.26 -15.89 -12.02
C SER A 30 -1.50 -14.76 -13.02
N ARG A 31 -0.86 -13.60 -12.86
CA ARG A 31 -1.09 -12.40 -13.66
C ARG A 31 0.09 -12.04 -14.56
N CYS A 32 -0.23 -11.45 -15.70
CA CYS A 32 0.73 -10.86 -16.62
C CYS A 32 0.99 -9.41 -16.20
N LEU A 33 2.27 -9.08 -15.96
CA LEU A 33 2.69 -7.71 -15.65
C LEU A 33 2.63 -6.75 -16.84
N THR A 34 2.41 -7.26 -18.06
CA THR A 34 2.33 -6.44 -19.28
C THR A 34 0.91 -5.97 -19.57
N CYS A 35 -0.03 -6.89 -19.84
CA CYS A 35 -1.42 -6.49 -20.11
C CYS A 35 -2.19 -6.21 -18.85
N LEU A 36 -1.63 -6.58 -17.69
CA LEU A 36 -2.37 -6.52 -16.46
C LEU A 36 -3.66 -7.35 -16.65
N SER A 37 -3.54 -8.68 -16.71
CA SER A 37 -4.68 -9.61 -16.65
C SER A 37 -4.21 -10.99 -16.21
N TYR A 38 -5.11 -11.95 -16.03
CA TYR A 38 -4.71 -13.35 -15.86
C TYR A 38 -3.86 -13.80 -17.06
N LEU A 39 -2.80 -14.56 -16.77
CA LEU A 39 -1.92 -15.12 -17.80
C LEU A 39 -2.72 -15.98 -18.77
N ASN A 40 -2.73 -15.57 -20.04
CA ASN A 40 -3.29 -16.35 -21.13
C ASN A 40 -2.14 -16.83 -22.02
N GLU A 41 -1.99 -18.15 -22.17
CA GLU A 41 -0.87 -18.78 -22.88
C GLU A 41 0.48 -18.22 -22.39
N PRO A 42 0.86 -18.48 -21.12
CA PRO A 42 2.04 -17.88 -20.53
C PRO A 42 3.33 -18.32 -21.24
N MET A 43 4.18 -17.33 -21.52
CA MET A 43 5.49 -17.46 -22.14
C MET A 43 6.55 -17.06 -21.13
N HIS A 44 7.61 -17.86 -21.03
CA HIS A 44 8.78 -17.58 -20.21
C HIS A 44 9.92 -17.04 -21.05
N LEU A 45 10.54 -15.97 -20.57
CA LEU A 45 11.87 -15.53 -20.99
C LEU A 45 12.95 -16.37 -20.32
N ILE A 46 14.19 -16.33 -20.83
CA ILE A 46 15.32 -17.11 -20.28
C ILE A 46 15.63 -16.76 -18.82
N CYS A 47 15.35 -15.52 -18.43
CA CYS A 47 15.52 -15.03 -17.07
C CYS A 47 14.40 -15.45 -16.11
N GLY A 48 13.37 -16.13 -16.59
CA GLY A 48 12.21 -16.56 -15.82
C GLY A 48 11.04 -15.59 -15.79
N TYR A 49 11.16 -14.40 -16.41
CA TYR A 49 10.03 -13.48 -16.57
C TYR A 49 8.89 -14.13 -17.35
N VAL A 50 7.65 -13.90 -16.91
CA VAL A 50 6.44 -14.52 -17.49
C VAL A 50 5.49 -13.45 -18.00
N CYS A 51 5.00 -13.61 -19.24
CA CYS A 51 3.93 -12.78 -19.80
C CYS A 51 3.00 -13.60 -20.69
N CYS A 52 1.85 -13.05 -21.09
CA CYS A 52 0.98 -13.69 -22.09
C CYS A 52 1.69 -13.77 -23.45
N LEU A 53 1.33 -14.74 -24.27
CA LEU A 53 1.79 -14.82 -25.68
C LEU A 53 1.53 -13.51 -26.44
N GLN A 54 0.32 -12.94 -26.29
CA GLN A 54 -0.05 -11.69 -26.95
C GLN A 54 0.74 -10.47 -26.44
N CYS A 55 1.24 -10.53 -25.19
CA CYS A 55 1.98 -9.45 -24.57
C CYS A 55 3.47 -9.44 -24.94
N LEU A 56 3.98 -10.54 -25.49
CA LEU A 56 5.39 -10.67 -25.85
C LEU A 56 5.82 -9.56 -26.82
N ASN A 57 4.95 -9.20 -27.76
CA ASN A 57 5.20 -8.14 -28.74
C ASN A 57 5.20 -6.72 -28.16
N SER A 58 4.69 -6.54 -26.93
CA SER A 58 4.72 -5.27 -26.22
C SER A 58 6.02 -5.07 -25.42
N LEU A 59 6.85 -6.11 -25.28
CA LEU A 59 8.16 -5.97 -24.66
C LEU A 59 9.11 -5.19 -25.57
N GLN A 60 10.03 -4.45 -24.96
CA GLN A 60 11.04 -3.72 -25.71
C GLN A 60 11.94 -4.70 -26.48
N LYS A 61 12.21 -4.42 -27.74
CA LYS A 61 13.12 -5.22 -28.57
C LYS A 61 14.57 -4.81 -28.35
N GLU A 62 15.47 -5.77 -28.49
CA GLU A 62 16.91 -5.54 -28.50
C GLU A 62 17.31 -4.56 -29.64
N PRO A 63 18.16 -3.56 -29.36
CA PRO A 63 18.68 -2.70 -30.41
C PRO A 63 19.45 -3.51 -31.46
N HIS A 64 19.03 -3.42 -32.72
CA HIS A 64 19.63 -4.13 -33.86
C HIS A 64 19.50 -5.67 -33.83
N GLY A 65 18.65 -6.22 -32.96
CA GLY A 65 18.41 -7.66 -32.84
C GLY A 65 16.93 -8.05 -32.95
N GLU A 66 16.67 -9.35 -32.88
CA GLU A 66 15.31 -9.91 -32.76
C GLU A 66 14.96 -10.35 -31.34
N GLY A 67 15.87 -10.13 -30.39
CA GLY A 67 15.66 -10.46 -28.97
C GLY A 67 14.68 -9.52 -28.28
N PHE A 68 14.16 -9.98 -27.14
CA PHE A 68 13.29 -9.22 -26.26
C PHE A 68 14.02 -8.88 -24.95
N LEU A 69 13.91 -7.63 -24.53
CA LEU A 69 14.43 -7.13 -23.26
C LEU A 69 13.42 -7.42 -22.15
N CYS A 70 13.91 -7.99 -21.04
CA CYS A 70 13.10 -8.16 -19.85
C CYS A 70 12.83 -6.79 -19.20
N PRO A 71 11.58 -6.50 -18.78
CA PRO A 71 11.28 -5.23 -18.12
C PRO A 71 11.81 -5.14 -16.68
N LEU A 72 12.17 -6.27 -16.07
CA LEU A 72 12.61 -6.34 -14.67
C LEU A 72 14.11 -6.59 -14.50
N CYS A 73 14.83 -6.96 -15.56
CA CYS A 73 16.25 -7.27 -15.48
C CYS A 73 16.96 -7.01 -16.81
N PRO A 74 18.29 -6.86 -16.84
CA PRO A 74 19.02 -6.51 -18.06
C PRO A 74 19.19 -7.68 -19.05
N VAL A 75 18.60 -8.85 -18.77
CA VAL A 75 18.76 -10.06 -19.59
C VAL A 75 17.92 -9.96 -20.85
N VAL A 76 18.54 -10.24 -21.99
CA VAL A 76 17.89 -10.39 -23.31
C VAL A 76 17.54 -11.85 -23.52
N SER A 77 16.33 -12.11 -24.04
CA SER A 77 15.92 -13.45 -24.51
C SER A 77 15.76 -13.46 -26.02
N GLN A 78 16.47 -14.36 -26.69
CA GLN A 78 16.28 -14.58 -28.12
C GLN A 78 15.02 -15.41 -28.35
N LYS A 79 14.47 -15.40 -29.58
CA LYS A 79 13.26 -16.17 -29.92
C LYS A 79 13.36 -17.66 -29.56
N SER A 80 14.53 -18.26 -29.69
CA SER A 80 14.82 -19.65 -29.33
C SER A 80 14.75 -19.94 -27.82
N ASP A 81 14.92 -18.91 -27.00
CA ASP A 81 14.98 -19.04 -25.54
C ASP A 81 13.58 -18.94 -24.91
N ILE A 82 12.60 -18.47 -25.68
CA ILE A 82 11.24 -18.22 -25.21
C ILE A 82 10.44 -19.51 -25.27
N ARG A 83 9.84 -19.89 -24.15
CA ARG A 83 9.14 -21.17 -23.99
C ARG A 83 7.71 -20.94 -23.50
N ALA A 84 6.74 -21.60 -24.12
CA ALA A 84 5.39 -21.67 -23.58
C ALA A 84 5.36 -22.53 -22.30
N ASN A 85 4.53 -22.16 -21.32
CA ASN A 85 4.34 -22.92 -20.09
C ASN A 85 2.87 -23.35 -19.92
N PRO A 86 2.43 -24.44 -20.59
CA PRO A 86 1.04 -24.89 -20.52
C PRO A 86 0.61 -25.30 -19.10
N GLN A 87 1.53 -25.82 -18.28
CA GLN A 87 1.24 -26.19 -16.89
C GLN A 87 0.88 -24.97 -16.03
N LEU A 88 1.61 -23.87 -16.18
CA LEU A 88 1.24 -22.61 -15.55
C LEU A 88 -0.10 -22.08 -16.07
N GLY A 89 -0.37 -22.24 -17.38
CA GLY A 89 -1.67 -21.88 -17.96
C GLY A 89 -2.84 -22.65 -17.35
N GLU A 90 -2.67 -23.96 -17.08
CA GLU A 90 -3.67 -24.78 -16.40
C GLU A 90 -3.87 -24.33 -14.94
N LEU A 91 -2.77 -24.07 -14.21
CA LEU A 91 -2.85 -23.54 -12.84
C LEU A 91 -3.58 -22.20 -12.79
N VAL A 92 -3.26 -21.27 -13.70
CA VAL A 92 -3.92 -19.96 -13.81
C VAL A 92 -5.41 -20.13 -14.07
N SER A 93 -5.79 -21.10 -14.91
CA SER A 93 -7.19 -21.42 -15.18
C SER A 93 -7.92 -21.87 -13.91
N LYS A 94 -7.28 -22.69 -13.06
CA LYS A 94 -7.82 -23.07 -11.75
C LYS A 94 -7.90 -21.91 -10.77
N VAL A 95 -6.90 -21.04 -10.73
CA VAL A 95 -6.95 -19.81 -9.91
C VAL A 95 -8.13 -18.92 -10.35
N LYS A 96 -8.39 -18.82 -11.65
CA LYS A 96 -9.54 -18.09 -12.20
C LYS A 96 -10.88 -18.72 -11.80
N GLU A 97 -11.00 -20.04 -11.82
CA GLU A 97 -12.19 -20.75 -11.30
C GLU A 97 -12.43 -20.44 -9.80
N LEU A 98 -11.37 -20.26 -9.02
CA LEU A 98 -11.43 -19.94 -7.59
C LEU A 98 -11.62 -18.45 -7.28
N GLU A 99 -11.73 -17.58 -8.29
CA GLU A 99 -11.84 -16.13 -8.11
C GLU A 99 -12.94 -15.71 -7.12
N PRO A 100 -14.15 -16.30 -7.11
CA PRO A 100 -15.18 -15.93 -6.13
C PRO A 100 -14.75 -16.17 -4.68
N GLN A 101 -14.01 -17.26 -4.42
CA GLN A 101 -13.52 -17.61 -3.09
C GLN A 101 -12.39 -16.68 -2.67
N LEU A 102 -11.46 -16.41 -3.59
CA LEU A 102 -10.38 -15.45 -3.37
C LEU A 102 -10.94 -14.06 -3.08
N ARG A 103 -12.01 -13.62 -3.76
CA ARG A 103 -12.67 -12.34 -3.50
C ARG A 103 -13.22 -12.24 -2.08
N VAL A 104 -13.82 -13.31 -1.56
CA VAL A 104 -14.32 -13.34 -0.17
C VAL A 104 -13.18 -13.28 0.84
N ILE A 105 -12.09 -14.00 0.60
CA ILE A 105 -10.90 -13.99 1.48
C ILE A 105 -10.22 -12.63 1.47
N LEU A 106 -10.12 -12.02 0.29
CA LEU A 106 -9.50 -10.71 0.03
C LEU A 106 -10.46 -9.54 0.26
N GLN A 107 -11.46 -9.73 1.13
CA GLN A 107 -12.37 -8.67 1.53
C GLN A 107 -12.01 -8.19 2.94
N MET A 108 -12.04 -6.87 3.14
CA MET A 108 -11.87 -6.26 4.45
C MET A 108 -12.89 -6.81 5.44
N ASN A 109 -12.41 -7.30 6.57
CA ASN A 109 -13.27 -7.68 7.68
C ASN A 109 -13.76 -6.42 8.40
N ARG A 110 -15.06 -6.13 8.33
CA ARG A 110 -15.66 -4.94 8.97
C ARG A 110 -15.37 -4.82 10.47
N ARG A 111 -15.07 -5.94 11.15
CA ARG A 111 -14.66 -5.92 12.57
C ARG A 111 -13.35 -5.19 12.81
N MET A 112 -12.52 -4.95 11.79
CA MET A 112 -11.30 -4.16 11.90
C MET A 112 -11.57 -2.72 12.35
N LYS A 113 -12.73 -2.15 11.99
CA LYS A 113 -13.14 -0.79 12.40
C LYS A 113 -13.24 -0.61 13.92
N LYS A 114 -13.37 -1.68 14.70
CA LYS A 114 -13.35 -1.58 16.17
C LYS A 114 -11.99 -1.20 16.75
N PHE A 115 -10.93 -1.32 15.94
CA PHE A 115 -9.56 -0.95 16.30
C PHE A 115 -9.20 0.43 15.75
N GLN A 116 -10.19 1.24 15.36
CA GLN A 116 -9.94 2.55 14.81
C GLN A 116 -9.27 3.44 15.86
N VAL A 117 -8.13 4.02 15.48
CA VAL A 117 -7.36 4.92 16.32
C VAL A 117 -7.37 6.32 15.73
N ASP A 118 -7.28 7.32 16.60
CA ASP A 118 -7.16 8.69 16.14
C ASP A 118 -5.70 8.99 15.78
N VAL A 119 -5.45 9.23 14.50
CA VAL A 119 -4.13 9.56 13.96
C VAL A 119 -4.09 11.04 13.61
N THR A 120 -3.01 11.71 14.00
CA THR A 120 -2.71 13.11 13.62
C THR A 120 -1.28 13.20 13.11
N LEU A 121 -0.95 14.26 12.38
CA LEU A 121 0.37 14.49 11.80
C LEU A 121 1.31 15.09 12.85
N ASP A 122 2.52 14.54 12.93
CA ASP A 122 3.58 14.99 13.82
C ASP A 122 4.43 16.07 13.12
N VAL A 123 4.13 17.33 13.42
CA VAL A 123 4.74 18.53 12.80
C VAL A 123 6.26 18.56 12.98
N ASP A 124 6.78 17.98 14.05
CA ASP A 124 8.23 17.94 14.33
C ASP A 124 8.95 17.01 13.35
N THR A 125 8.25 16.00 12.82
CA THR A 125 8.82 15.11 11.81
C THR A 125 8.71 15.63 10.38
N ALA A 126 7.76 16.54 10.14
CA ALA A 126 7.37 16.95 8.80
C ALA A 126 8.50 17.67 8.05
N ASN A 127 8.75 17.26 6.80
CA ASN A 127 9.66 18.01 5.94
C ASN A 127 9.24 19.48 5.82
N ASN A 128 10.23 20.34 5.71
CA ASN A 128 10.02 21.79 5.73
C ASN A 128 9.25 22.33 4.52
N HIS A 129 9.03 21.57 3.45
CA HIS A 129 8.14 21.96 2.35
C HIS A 129 6.69 21.51 2.55
N LEU A 130 6.37 20.73 3.58
CA LEU A 130 5.01 20.24 3.80
C LEU A 130 4.16 21.26 4.56
N ILE A 131 2.97 21.52 4.01
CA ILE A 131 1.94 22.33 4.65
C ILE A 131 0.98 21.37 5.33
N ILE A 132 0.78 21.59 6.63
CA ILE A 132 -0.11 20.80 7.49
C ILE A 132 -1.24 21.70 7.93
N SER A 133 -2.47 21.21 7.90
CA SER A 133 -3.66 21.94 8.40
C SER A 133 -3.66 22.07 9.92
N ASP A 134 -4.40 23.04 10.44
CA ASP A 134 -4.47 23.32 11.89
C ASP A 134 -5.01 22.14 12.71
N ASP A 135 -5.88 21.32 12.12
CA ASP A 135 -6.41 20.09 12.73
C ASP A 135 -5.41 18.91 12.71
N LEU A 136 -4.22 19.11 12.13
CA LEU A 136 -3.16 18.13 11.96
C LEU A 136 -3.59 16.87 11.19
N ARG A 137 -4.57 16.97 10.29
CA ARG A 137 -5.06 15.81 9.52
C ARG A 137 -4.75 15.87 8.04
N ASN A 138 -4.49 17.05 7.49
CA ASN A 138 -4.26 17.24 6.07
C ASN A 138 -2.80 17.61 5.85
N VAL A 139 -2.16 16.96 4.87
CA VAL A 139 -0.82 17.30 4.43
C VAL A 139 -0.75 17.41 2.92
N ARG A 140 -0.03 18.41 2.44
CA ARG A 140 0.32 18.56 1.04
C ARG A 140 1.70 19.15 0.88
N ARG A 141 2.26 19.04 -0.32
CA ARG A 141 3.46 19.76 -0.70
C ARG A 141 3.15 21.25 -0.89
N GLY A 142 3.99 22.10 -0.29
CA GLY A 142 4.02 23.53 -0.49
C GLY A 142 5.12 23.96 -1.45
N ARG A 143 4.97 25.15 -2.03
CA ARG A 143 5.99 25.77 -2.89
C ARG A 143 7.20 26.28 -2.12
N PHE A 144 6.98 26.69 -0.88
CA PHE A 144 7.96 27.36 -0.05
C PHE A 144 8.18 26.58 1.24
N LYS A 145 9.40 26.71 1.79
CA LYS A 145 9.72 26.20 3.11
C LYS A 145 8.87 26.90 4.17
N GLN A 146 8.45 26.13 5.17
CA GLN A 146 7.66 26.58 6.31
C GLN A 146 8.52 27.14 7.45
N ASN A 147 9.84 27.21 7.28
CA ASN A 147 10.82 27.74 8.24
C ASN A 147 10.72 27.13 9.65
N ARG A 148 10.36 25.84 9.76
CA ARG A 148 10.42 25.12 11.03
C ARG A 148 11.87 24.79 11.37
N GLU A 149 12.17 24.71 12.66
CA GLU A 149 13.52 24.41 13.14
C GLU A 149 14.01 23.05 12.63
N GLU A 150 15.28 22.98 12.23
CA GLU A 150 15.91 21.73 11.80
C GLU A 150 16.41 20.97 13.03
N HIS A 151 15.98 19.71 13.18
CA HIS A 151 16.42 18.80 14.24
C HIS A 151 16.35 17.35 13.73
N ALA A 152 16.92 16.40 14.48
CA ALA A 152 17.16 15.04 14.01
C ALA A 152 15.88 14.27 13.64
N GLU A 153 14.76 14.59 14.30
CA GLU A 153 13.46 13.98 14.11
C GLU A 153 12.77 14.43 12.82
N ARG A 154 13.19 15.56 12.22
CA ARG A 154 12.63 16.12 11.00
C ARG A 154 13.21 15.45 9.75
N PHE A 155 12.35 15.10 8.79
CA PHE A 155 12.82 14.68 7.47
C PHE A 155 13.44 15.85 6.72
N SER A 156 14.77 15.85 6.52
CA SER A 156 15.46 17.00 5.91
C SER A 156 15.30 17.09 4.39
N HIS A 157 15.19 15.96 3.69
CA HIS A 157 15.05 15.93 2.23
C HIS A 157 13.78 15.23 1.74
N ALA A 158 13.40 14.09 2.33
CA ALA A 158 12.22 13.34 1.89
C ALA A 158 10.93 14.13 2.16
N LEU A 159 10.02 14.22 1.19
CA LEU A 159 8.76 14.99 1.31
C LEU A 159 7.69 14.20 2.08
N CYS A 160 8.01 13.77 3.29
CA CYS A 160 7.15 12.94 4.13
C CYS A 160 7.02 13.47 5.56
N VAL A 161 6.06 12.91 6.28
CA VAL A 161 5.73 13.22 7.67
C VAL A 161 5.24 11.95 8.36
N LEU A 162 5.52 11.82 9.66
CA LEU A 162 4.99 10.73 10.48
C LEU A 162 3.68 11.13 11.15
N GLY A 163 2.83 10.14 11.42
CA GLY A 163 1.67 10.33 12.28
C GLY A 163 1.99 10.05 13.74
N SER A 164 1.24 10.64 14.64
CA SER A 164 1.07 10.17 16.02
C SER A 164 -0.19 9.29 16.06
N PRO A 165 -0.19 8.14 16.75
CA PRO A 165 0.71 7.73 17.85
C PRO A 165 1.88 6.81 17.45
N ARG A 166 2.69 6.45 18.47
CA ARG A 166 3.71 5.38 18.46
C ARG A 166 3.06 4.05 18.83
N PHE A 167 3.03 3.08 17.92
CA PHE A 167 2.46 1.77 18.17
C PHE A 167 3.52 0.79 18.68
N THR A 168 3.29 0.20 19.85
CA THR A 168 4.22 -0.77 20.47
C THR A 168 3.61 -2.16 20.68
N SER A 169 2.28 -2.29 20.57
CA SER A 169 1.55 -3.56 20.73
C SER A 169 0.13 -3.43 20.18
N GLY A 170 -0.59 -4.55 20.04
CA GLY A 170 -2.01 -4.56 19.71
C GLY A 170 -2.34 -4.29 18.24
N ARG A 171 -3.61 -3.95 17.98
CA ARG A 171 -4.18 -3.77 16.64
C ARG A 171 -4.72 -2.36 16.47
N HIS A 172 -4.43 -1.76 15.32
CA HIS A 172 -4.71 -0.36 15.03
C HIS A 172 -5.22 -0.21 13.60
N TYR A 173 -6.24 0.61 13.42
CA TYR A 173 -6.85 0.88 12.13
C TYR A 173 -6.99 2.39 11.92
N TRP A 174 -6.65 2.87 10.72
CA TRP A 174 -6.99 4.24 10.31
C TRP A 174 -7.25 4.28 8.81
N GLU A 175 -7.93 5.34 8.38
CA GLU A 175 -8.29 5.57 6.97
C GLU A 175 -7.61 6.85 6.49
N VAL A 176 -7.12 6.83 5.26
CA VAL A 176 -6.49 7.98 4.59
C VAL A 176 -7.22 8.24 3.28
N ASP A 177 -7.73 9.44 3.12
CA ASP A 177 -8.20 9.94 1.83
C ASP A 177 -6.97 10.35 1.01
N VAL A 178 -6.77 9.64 -0.10
CA VAL A 178 -5.72 9.90 -1.08
C VAL A 178 -6.27 10.64 -2.30
N GLY A 179 -7.58 10.87 -2.37
CA GLY A 179 -8.24 11.75 -3.33
C GLY A 179 -7.87 11.46 -4.79
N THR A 180 -7.53 12.54 -5.51
CA THR A 180 -7.08 12.52 -6.90
C THR A 180 -5.56 12.67 -7.05
N ASN A 181 -4.81 12.58 -5.95
CA ASN A 181 -3.35 12.69 -5.98
C ASN A 181 -2.77 11.63 -6.92
N LYS A 182 -1.85 12.05 -7.79
CA LYS A 182 -1.27 11.19 -8.83
C LYS A 182 -0.05 10.45 -8.34
N GLU A 183 0.56 10.92 -7.26
CA GLU A 183 1.66 10.25 -6.61
C GLU A 183 1.61 10.47 -5.10
N TRP A 184 1.81 9.39 -4.36
CA TRP A 184 1.75 9.36 -2.90
C TRP A 184 2.26 8.04 -2.36
N ASP A 185 2.70 8.03 -1.10
CA ASP A 185 2.95 6.82 -0.31
C ASP A 185 2.31 6.95 1.07
N VAL A 186 1.66 5.88 1.52
CA VAL A 186 1.10 5.77 2.88
C VAL A 186 1.40 4.40 3.48
N GLY A 187 1.50 4.32 4.80
CA GLY A 187 1.72 3.05 5.49
C GLY A 187 2.30 3.25 6.87
N VAL A 188 3.29 2.44 7.22
CA VAL A 188 4.01 2.55 8.49
C VAL A 188 5.51 2.48 8.29
N CYS A 189 6.26 3.11 9.20
CA CYS A 189 7.70 2.93 9.30
C CYS A 189 8.14 2.69 10.75
N ARG A 190 9.36 2.19 10.93
CA ARG A 190 10.01 2.14 12.24
C ARG A 190 10.21 3.56 12.80
N GLU A 191 10.15 3.74 14.12
CA GLU A 191 10.50 5.02 14.74
C GLU A 191 11.95 5.43 14.41
N SER A 192 12.87 4.45 14.34
CA SER A 192 14.30 4.67 14.15
C SER A 192 14.75 4.88 12.69
N VAL A 193 13.84 4.97 11.72
CA VAL A 193 14.24 5.16 10.31
C VAL A 193 15.13 6.39 10.13
N ASN A 194 16.09 6.31 9.21
CA ASN A 194 16.90 7.47 8.86
C ASN A 194 16.02 8.59 8.28
N ARG A 195 16.06 9.76 8.91
CA ARG A 195 15.29 10.94 8.49
C ARG A 195 16.16 11.97 7.76
N GLN A 196 17.47 11.74 7.70
CA GLN A 196 18.43 12.67 7.14
C GLN A 196 18.82 12.31 5.70
N GLY A 197 18.75 13.28 4.80
CA GLY A 197 19.04 13.07 3.39
C GLY A 197 17.95 12.29 2.65
N LYS A 198 18.31 11.72 1.49
CA LYS A 198 17.37 10.94 0.68
C LYS A 198 17.05 9.62 1.37
N ILE A 199 15.78 9.24 1.32
CA ILE A 199 15.32 7.93 1.82
C ILE A 199 14.96 7.03 0.65
N LEU A 200 15.16 5.74 0.83
CA LEU A 200 14.63 4.69 -0.06
C LEU A 200 13.50 3.98 0.69
N LEU A 201 12.30 4.01 0.14
CA LEU A 201 11.17 3.27 0.72
C LEU A 201 11.38 1.78 0.44
N SER A 202 11.75 1.03 1.47
CA SER A 202 11.90 -0.42 1.42
C SER A 202 11.54 -1.04 2.77
N SER A 203 10.87 -2.18 2.72
CA SER A 203 10.56 -3.01 3.89
C SER A 203 11.82 -3.50 4.61
N GLU A 204 12.95 -3.66 3.93
CA GLU A 204 14.25 -3.99 4.54
C GLU A 204 14.81 -2.82 5.34
N LEU A 205 14.50 -1.59 4.92
CA LEU A 205 14.88 -0.34 5.59
C LEU A 205 13.83 0.13 6.61
N GLY A 206 12.80 -0.68 6.87
CA GLY A 206 11.78 -0.38 7.88
C GLY A 206 10.62 0.47 7.39
N PHE A 207 10.36 0.52 6.08
CA PHE A 207 9.19 1.18 5.49
C PHE A 207 8.26 0.14 4.85
N TRP A 208 7.05 0.03 5.37
CA TRP A 208 5.99 -0.83 4.83
C TRP A 208 4.87 0.06 4.31
N THR A 209 5.01 0.49 3.06
CA THR A 209 4.14 1.47 2.41
C THR A 209 3.52 0.92 1.14
N VAL A 210 2.34 1.41 0.85
CA VAL A 210 1.70 1.31 -0.46
C VAL A 210 1.64 2.71 -1.05
N GLY A 211 1.94 2.82 -2.34
CA GLY A 211 1.94 4.10 -3.04
C GLY A 211 1.32 4.02 -4.43
N LEU A 212 1.18 5.19 -5.04
CA LEU A 212 0.83 5.38 -6.43
C LEU A 212 1.95 6.20 -7.07
N ILE A 213 2.35 5.83 -8.29
CA ILE A 213 3.38 6.53 -9.07
C ILE A 213 2.77 6.92 -10.43
N ASN A 214 2.96 8.18 -10.82
CA ASN A 214 2.56 8.73 -12.13
C ASN A 214 1.09 8.47 -12.51
N ASN A 215 0.17 8.43 -11.53
CA ASN A 215 -1.26 8.14 -11.69
C ASN A 215 -1.57 6.78 -12.37
N GLN A 216 -0.60 5.87 -12.41
CA GLN A 216 -0.72 4.65 -13.21
C GLN A 216 -0.37 3.39 -12.43
N LEU A 217 0.71 3.42 -11.65
CA LEU A 217 1.25 2.23 -11.03
C LEU A 217 1.12 2.31 -9.52
N TYR A 218 0.28 1.43 -8.95
CA TYR A 218 0.30 1.20 -7.51
C TYR A 218 1.48 0.29 -7.16
N THR A 219 2.14 0.54 -6.04
CA THR A 219 3.32 -0.22 -5.61
C THR A 219 3.26 -0.54 -4.12
N ALA A 220 3.89 -1.65 -3.73
CA ALA A 220 4.28 -1.92 -2.35
C ALA A 220 5.81 -1.84 -2.22
N SER A 221 6.30 -1.26 -1.12
CA SER A 221 7.73 -1.10 -0.79
C SER A 221 8.46 -2.40 -0.44
N THR A 222 8.16 -3.51 -1.12
CA THR A 222 8.92 -4.76 -1.01
C THR A 222 10.29 -4.64 -1.68
N THR A 223 11.13 -5.66 -1.57
CA THR A 223 12.42 -5.72 -2.26
C THR A 223 12.53 -7.03 -3.06
N PRO A 224 12.52 -6.97 -4.42
CA PRO A 224 12.25 -5.79 -5.26
C PRO A 224 10.81 -5.26 -5.08
N PHE A 225 10.52 -4.05 -5.55
CA PHE A 225 9.20 -3.44 -5.46
C PHE A 225 8.13 -4.32 -6.12
N THR A 226 6.96 -4.45 -5.46
CA THR A 226 5.82 -5.21 -6.01
C THR A 226 4.86 -4.23 -6.66
N GLY A 227 4.57 -4.42 -7.96
CA GLY A 227 3.49 -3.71 -8.63
C GLY A 227 2.14 -4.25 -8.15
N LEU A 228 1.21 -3.34 -7.85
CA LEU A 228 -0.09 -3.70 -7.30
C LEU A 228 -1.22 -3.41 -8.27
N TRP A 229 -2.23 -4.24 -8.17
CA TRP A 229 -3.40 -4.21 -9.02
C TRP A 229 -4.63 -3.76 -8.26
N VAL A 230 -4.77 -2.45 -8.25
CA VAL A 230 -5.79 -1.78 -7.46
C VAL A 230 -6.83 -1.17 -8.39
N SER A 231 -8.07 -1.05 -7.93
CA SER A 231 -9.09 -0.32 -8.65
C SER A 231 -8.59 1.11 -8.94
N PRO A 232 -8.68 1.61 -10.20
CA PRO A 232 -8.28 2.98 -10.52
C PRO A 232 -9.17 4.04 -9.83
N ARG A 233 -10.24 3.60 -9.16
CA ARG A 233 -11.14 4.43 -8.36
C ARG A 233 -10.80 4.43 -6.87
N LEU A 234 -9.63 3.91 -6.47
CA LEU A 234 -9.20 4.03 -5.07
C LEU A 234 -9.08 5.53 -4.75
N ARG A 235 -9.88 5.96 -3.77
CA ARG A 235 -9.87 7.33 -3.21
C ARG A 235 -9.51 7.32 -1.73
N GLN A 236 -9.78 6.20 -1.05
CA GLN A 236 -9.60 6.08 0.38
C GLN A 236 -8.98 4.73 0.70
N MET A 237 -7.90 4.76 1.47
CA MET A 237 -7.13 3.59 1.87
C MET A 237 -7.30 3.33 3.36
N GLY A 238 -7.74 2.11 3.69
CA GLY A 238 -7.71 1.59 5.06
C GLY A 238 -6.39 0.92 5.34
N ILE A 239 -5.79 1.24 6.48
CA ILE A 239 -4.53 0.64 6.93
C ILE A 239 -4.80 -0.06 8.25
N PHE A 240 -4.52 -1.36 8.29
CA PHE A 240 -4.69 -2.19 9.48
C PHE A 240 -3.35 -2.76 9.93
N LEU A 241 -2.85 -2.27 11.05
CA LEU A 241 -1.62 -2.75 11.69
C LEU A 241 -1.98 -3.73 12.80
N ASP A 242 -1.44 -4.94 12.72
CA ASP A 242 -1.50 -5.94 13.80
C ASP A 242 -0.07 -6.20 14.29
N MET A 243 0.30 -5.53 15.39
CA MET A 243 1.62 -5.66 16.01
C MET A 243 1.82 -7.04 16.63
N ASP A 244 0.74 -7.68 17.09
CA ASP A 244 0.80 -8.99 17.73
C ASP A 244 1.11 -10.09 16.68
N MET A 245 0.61 -9.90 15.46
CA MET A 245 0.81 -10.81 14.32
C MET A 245 1.97 -10.41 13.41
N GLY A 246 2.55 -9.22 13.59
CA GLY A 246 3.59 -8.70 12.71
C GLY A 246 3.11 -8.52 11.27
N THR A 247 1.94 -7.90 11.10
CA THR A 247 1.36 -7.64 9.77
C THR A 247 0.86 -6.22 9.64
N VAL A 248 0.93 -5.67 8.42
CA VAL A 248 0.20 -4.46 8.03
C VAL A 248 -0.52 -4.70 6.71
N SER A 249 -1.82 -4.50 6.72
CA SER A 249 -2.74 -4.77 5.61
C SER A 249 -3.38 -3.48 5.09
N PHE A 250 -3.55 -3.41 3.78
CA PHE A 250 -4.09 -2.25 3.07
C PHE A 250 -5.37 -2.63 2.34
N TYR A 251 -6.37 -1.75 2.38
CA TYR A 251 -7.70 -1.98 1.79
C TYR A 251 -8.20 -0.75 1.04
N ASN A 252 -8.86 -0.96 -0.09
CA ASN A 252 -9.65 0.07 -0.75
C ASN A 252 -11.00 0.19 0.01
N ILE A 253 -11.27 1.30 0.66
CA ILE A 253 -12.47 1.43 1.49
C ILE A 253 -13.75 1.47 0.66
N SER A 254 -13.69 1.99 -0.57
CA SER A 254 -14.84 2.16 -1.43
C SER A 254 -15.59 0.85 -1.72
N ASP A 255 -14.86 -0.24 -1.96
CA ASP A 255 -15.41 -1.56 -2.23
C ASP A 255 -15.00 -2.61 -1.18
N GLY A 256 -14.18 -2.22 -0.21
CA GLY A 256 -13.61 -3.08 0.83
C GLY A 256 -12.63 -4.13 0.31
N SER A 257 -12.18 -4.02 -0.94
CA SER A 257 -11.20 -4.97 -1.49
C SER A 257 -9.84 -4.80 -0.80
N HIS A 258 -9.18 -5.92 -0.57
CA HIS A 258 -7.79 -5.94 -0.14
C HIS A 258 -6.88 -5.44 -1.26
N VAL A 259 -5.85 -4.69 -0.87
CA VAL A 259 -4.82 -4.12 -1.75
C VAL A 259 -3.50 -4.87 -1.58
N PHE A 260 -2.99 -4.96 -0.36
CA PHE A 260 -1.72 -5.64 -0.08
C PHE A 260 -1.57 -5.98 1.40
N THR A 261 -0.76 -6.98 1.75
CA THR A 261 -0.35 -7.22 3.14
C THR A 261 1.15 -7.51 3.25
N PHE A 262 1.85 -6.71 4.06
CA PHE A 262 3.18 -7.10 4.51
C PHE A 262 3.05 -8.05 5.70
N THR A 263 3.81 -9.13 5.68
CA THR A 263 3.89 -10.11 6.76
C THR A 263 5.29 -10.15 7.34
N LYS A 264 5.41 -10.67 8.58
CA LYS A 264 6.69 -10.81 9.29
C LYS A 264 7.40 -9.46 9.49
N ILE A 265 6.63 -8.39 9.69
CA ILE A 265 7.22 -7.09 10.04
C ILE A 265 7.83 -7.19 11.44
N SER A 266 9.00 -6.58 11.65
CA SER A 266 9.61 -6.53 12.97
C SER A 266 8.83 -5.57 13.86
N THR A 267 8.34 -6.08 15.00
CA THR A 267 7.58 -5.32 16.00
C THR A 267 8.37 -5.12 17.30
N MET A 268 9.70 -5.29 17.23
CA MET A 268 10.62 -5.10 18.37
C MET A 268 10.80 -3.62 18.77
N GLU A 269 10.45 -2.70 17.89
CA GLU A 269 10.51 -1.27 18.13
C GLU A 269 9.19 -0.60 17.72
N PRO A 270 8.91 0.64 18.19
CA PRO A 270 7.68 1.32 17.85
C PRO A 270 7.54 1.58 16.35
N LEU A 271 6.32 1.40 15.84
CA LEU A 271 5.97 1.80 14.47
C LEU A 271 5.16 3.10 14.47
N ARG A 272 5.32 3.88 13.41
CA ARG A 272 4.61 5.14 13.17
C ARG A 272 3.85 5.09 11.86
N PRO A 273 2.63 5.67 11.79
CA PRO A 273 2.01 6.00 10.51
C PRO A 273 2.97 6.85 9.66
N PHE A 274 2.99 6.60 8.36
CA PHE A 274 3.84 7.28 7.40
C PHE A 274 2.99 7.86 6.26
N PHE A 275 3.28 9.11 5.87
CA PHE A 275 2.57 9.81 4.80
C PHE A 275 3.53 10.60 3.92
N SER A 276 3.34 10.53 2.61
CA SER A 276 4.14 11.23 1.61
C SER A 276 3.24 11.70 0.46
N PRO A 277 2.81 12.98 0.41
CA PRO A 277 1.88 13.51 -0.59
C PRO A 277 2.59 13.90 -1.89
N VAL A 278 3.48 13.05 -2.40
CA VAL A 278 4.43 13.38 -3.47
C VAL A 278 3.69 13.73 -4.77
N ASP A 279 3.21 14.96 -4.97
CA ASP A 279 2.68 15.39 -6.28
C ASP A 279 3.03 16.86 -6.61
N ASP A 280 2.88 17.17 -7.90
CA ASP A 280 3.30 18.34 -8.65
C ASP A 280 2.67 19.64 -8.16
N MET A 281 3.43 20.72 -8.29
CA MET A 281 3.18 22.07 -7.74
C MET A 281 1.87 22.72 -8.19
N ASN A 282 1.18 22.11 -9.17
CA ASN A 282 -0.05 22.59 -9.77
C ASN A 282 -1.31 21.99 -9.15
N ASP A 283 -1.22 20.92 -8.38
CA ASP A 283 -2.37 20.27 -7.76
C ASP A 283 -2.49 20.68 -6.28
N GLN A 284 -3.66 21.16 -5.87
CA GLN A 284 -3.95 21.57 -4.48
C GLN A 284 -4.44 20.38 -3.64
N SER A 285 -4.33 19.17 -4.16
CA SER A 285 -4.77 17.94 -3.52
C SER A 285 -4.00 17.68 -2.22
N PHE A 286 -4.71 17.21 -1.20
CA PHE A 286 -4.15 16.84 0.10
C PHE A 286 -4.18 15.32 0.26
N LEU A 287 -3.26 14.79 1.07
CA LEU A 287 -3.52 13.56 1.80
C LEU A 287 -4.21 13.93 3.11
N SER A 288 -5.32 13.27 3.41
CA SER A 288 -6.16 13.61 4.55
C SER A 288 -6.42 12.38 5.42
N ILE A 289 -6.05 12.44 6.69
CA ILE A 289 -6.38 11.40 7.66
C ILE A 289 -7.86 11.53 8.03
N CYS A 290 -8.64 10.49 7.79
CA CYS A 290 -10.06 10.51 8.08
C CYS A 290 -10.29 10.44 9.60
N PRO A 291 -11.16 11.31 10.17
CA PRO A 291 -11.42 11.30 11.59
C PRO A 291 -12.12 10.02 12.03
N VAL A 292 -11.94 9.66 13.30
CA VAL A 292 -12.71 8.60 13.93
C VAL A 292 -14.17 9.03 13.99
N MET A 293 -15.06 8.33 13.27
CA MET A 293 -16.49 8.61 13.38
C MET A 293 -16.97 8.13 14.75
N ASN A 294 -17.14 9.07 15.69
CA ASN A 294 -17.91 8.81 16.91
C ASN A 294 -19.39 8.82 16.55
N PRO A 295 -20.13 7.69 16.66
CA PRO A 295 -21.57 7.66 16.39
C PRO A 295 -22.42 8.51 17.35
N GLY A 296 -21.80 9.25 18.29
CA GLY A 296 -22.47 10.06 19.30
C GLY A 296 -22.47 11.57 19.07
N ILE A 297 -21.90 12.09 17.98
CA ILE A 297 -21.90 13.55 17.69
C ILE A 297 -22.48 13.78 16.29
N VAL A 298 -23.76 13.44 16.13
CA VAL A 298 -24.58 14.12 15.13
C VAL A 298 -25.28 15.24 15.87
N SER A 299 -24.66 16.41 15.92
CA SER A 299 -25.40 17.61 16.28
C SER A 299 -26.51 17.79 15.23
N PRO A 300 -27.79 17.93 15.62
CA PRO A 300 -28.84 18.22 14.65
C PRO A 300 -28.50 19.53 13.93
N PRO A 301 -28.87 19.65 12.64
CA PRO A 301 -28.67 20.89 11.91
C PRO A 301 -29.39 22.03 12.64
N ASN A 302 -28.62 23.05 13.07
CA ASN A 302 -29.17 24.32 13.51
C ASN A 302 -29.92 24.94 12.32
N TYR A 303 -31.24 24.95 12.37
CA TYR A 303 -32.05 25.79 11.49
C TYR A 303 -32.11 27.19 12.11
N PRO A 304 -31.53 28.23 11.48
CA PRO A 304 -31.72 29.58 11.91
C PRO A 304 -33.08 30.08 11.39
N GLY A 305 -33.97 30.45 12.29
CA GLY A 305 -35.14 31.26 11.96
C GLY A 305 -36.41 30.85 12.68
N GLN A 306 -36.69 31.52 13.78
CA GLN A 306 -38.00 32.11 14.07
C GLN A 306 -37.75 33.20 15.12
N GLY A 307 -37.78 34.45 14.65
CA GLY A 307 -37.95 35.59 15.52
C GLY A 307 -39.42 35.69 15.92
N GLU A 308 -39.63 36.14 17.15
CA GLU A 308 -40.67 37.13 17.49
C GLU A 308 -39.96 38.31 18.16
#